data_AF-F9Y708-F1
#
_entry.id   AF-F9Y708-F1
#
_cell.length_a   1.000
_cell.length_b   1.000
_cell.length_c   1.000
_cell.angle_alpha   90.00
_cell.angle_beta   90.00
_cell.angle_gamma   90.00
#
_symmetry.space_group_name_H-M   'P 1'
#
loop_
_entity.id
_entity.type
_entity.pdbx_description
1 polymer ?
#
loop_
_entity_poly.entity_id
_entity_poly.type
_entity_poly.pdbx_seq_one_letter_code
_entity_poly.pdbx_strand_id
1 'polypeptide(L)' 'MLELRPGCECCDRDLPPESRDARICTFECTFCVDCAEDVLGGICPNCAGELVRRPVRPPAALLRHPASTTRVFKPRA' A
#
# COMPACT_ATOMS: atom_id res chain seq x y z
N MET A 1 3.27 -13.53 -4.93
CA MET A 1 4.06 -12.79 -3.92
C MET A 1 3.59 -11.35 -3.98
N LEU A 2 3.47 -10.65 -2.84
CA LEU A 2 3.06 -9.23 -2.85
C LEU A 2 3.94 -8.41 -3.80
N GLU A 3 3.35 -7.55 -4.60
CA GLU A 3 4.04 -6.63 -5.51
C GLU A 3 4.83 -5.55 -4.76
N LEU A 4 4.37 -5.12 -3.59
CA LEU A 4 4.82 -3.95 -2.83
C LEU A 4 4.74 -2.66 -3.65
N ARG A 5 3.52 -2.26 -4.01
CA ARG A 5 3.29 -1.02 -4.80
C ARG A 5 3.91 0.21 -4.14
N PRO A 6 4.56 1.11 -4.92
CA PRO A 6 5.46 2.11 -4.37
C PRO A 6 4.76 3.38 -3.89
N GLY A 7 3.43 3.47 -3.95
CA GLY A 7 2.70 4.69 -3.61
C GLY A 7 1.28 4.46 -3.10
N CYS A 8 0.74 5.47 -2.45
CA CYS A 8 -0.65 5.53 -1.99
C CYS A 8 -1.59 5.73 -3.17
N GLU A 9 -2.58 4.86 -3.33
CA GLU A 9 -3.56 4.97 -4.41
C GLU A 9 -4.46 6.20 -4.25
N CYS A 10 -4.57 6.80 -3.07
CA CYS A 10 -5.44 7.96 -2.81
C CYS A 10 -4.73 9.32 -2.96
N CYS A 11 -3.50 9.47 -2.46
CA CYS A 11 -2.78 10.75 -2.43
C CYS A 11 -1.42 10.74 -3.15
N ASP A 12 -1.07 9.62 -3.80
CA ASP A 12 0.20 9.38 -4.51
C ASP A 12 1.48 9.55 -3.68
N ARG A 13 1.39 9.63 -2.35
CA ARG A 13 2.57 9.64 -1.48
C ARG A 13 3.37 8.34 -1.65
N ASP A 14 4.68 8.49 -1.65
CA ASP A 14 5.63 7.37 -1.71
C ASP A 14 5.52 6.44 -0.50
N LEU A 15 5.45 5.14 -0.80
CA LEU A 15 5.37 4.06 0.15
C LEU A 15 6.44 3.00 -0.22
N PRO A 16 7.72 3.26 0.11
CA PRO A 16 8.81 2.33 -0.19
C PRO A 16 8.60 0.97 0.52
N PRO A 17 9.20 -0.12 0.04
CA PRO A 17 8.92 -1.48 0.53
C PRO A 17 9.19 -1.69 2.04
N GLU A 18 10.04 -0.87 2.65
CA GLU A 18 10.34 -0.81 4.08
C GLU A 18 9.39 0.09 4.89
N SER A 19 8.54 0.86 4.23
CA SER A 19 7.60 1.80 4.87
C SER A 19 6.68 1.06 5.83
N ARG A 20 6.58 1.58 7.05
CA ARG A 20 5.64 1.10 8.07
C ARG A 20 4.26 1.75 7.95
N ASP A 21 4.15 2.75 7.09
CA ASP A 21 2.96 3.58 6.92
C ASP A 21 2.07 3.08 5.80
N ALA A 22 2.51 2.08 5.04
CA ALA A 22 1.69 1.43 4.04
C ALA A 22 0.63 0.52 4.69
N ARG A 23 -0.61 0.68 4.25
CA ARG A 23 -1.75 -0.21 4.51
C ARG A 23 -2.13 -0.91 3.22
N ILE A 24 -2.51 -2.19 3.29
CA ILE A 24 -2.96 -2.99 2.15
C ILE A 24 -4.24 -3.77 2.48
N CYS A 25 -5.02 -4.07 1.44
CA CYS A 25 -6.07 -5.09 1.51
C CYS A 25 -5.61 -6.43 0.87
N THR A 26 -6.50 -7.42 0.83
CA THR A 26 -6.23 -8.75 0.22
C THR A 26 -5.93 -8.71 -1.29
N PHE A 27 -6.29 -7.62 -1.98
CA PHE A 27 -6.00 -7.39 -3.41
C PHE A 27 -4.83 -6.43 -3.63
N GLU A 28 -4.10 -6.10 -2.56
CA GLU A 28 -2.94 -5.24 -2.60
C GLU A 28 -3.22 -3.79 -3.05
N CYS A 29 -4.46 -3.32 -2.85
CA CYS A 29 -4.72 -1.88 -2.90
C CYS A 29 -3.94 -1.21 -1.78
N THR A 30 -3.05 -0.28 -2.12
CA THR A 30 -2.09 0.29 -1.17
C THR A 30 -2.44 1.73 -0.81
N PHE A 31 -2.51 2.04 0.48
CA PHE A 31 -2.82 3.38 0.98
C PHE A 31 -1.84 3.77 2.09
N CYS A 32 -1.56 5.06 2.28
CA CYS A 32 -0.81 5.51 3.45
C CYS A 32 -1.70 5.47 4.69
N VAL A 33 -1.09 5.49 5.88
CA VAL A 33 -1.79 5.50 7.17
C VAL A 33 -2.82 6.62 7.26
N ASP A 34 -2.44 7.85 6.90
CA ASP A 34 -3.33 9.02 6.90
C ASP A 34 -4.58 8.78 6.02
N CYS A 35 -4.42 8.34 4.77
CA CYS A 35 -5.58 8.07 3.90
C CYS A 35 -6.40 6.88 4.38
N ALA A 36 -5.76 5.83 4.90
CA ALA A 36 -6.46 4.67 5.41
C ALA A 36 -7.33 5.03 6.63
N GLU A 37 -6.83 5.88 7.53
CA GLU A 37 -7.51 6.23 8.78
C GLU A 37 -8.49 7.40 8.58
N ASP A 38 -8.04 8.50 7.97
CA ASP A 38 -8.81 9.75 7.91
C ASP A 38 -9.78 9.83 6.72
N VAL A 39 -9.45 9.20 5.59
CA VAL A 39 -10.24 9.29 4.35
C VAL A 39 -11.10 8.05 4.13
N LEU A 40 -10.55 6.87 4.44
CA LEU A 40 -11.16 5.59 4.10
C LEU A 40 -11.75 4.84 5.32
N GLY A 41 -11.52 5.32 6.54
CA GLY A 41 -12.08 4.73 7.76
C GLY A 41 -11.67 3.27 7.99
N GLY A 42 -10.47 2.89 7.56
CA GLY A 42 -9.92 1.53 7.68
C GLY A 42 -10.47 0.52 6.66
N ILE A 43 -11.32 0.94 5.73
CA ILE A 43 -11.96 0.07 4.74
C ILE A 43 -11.47 0.38 3.33
N CYS A 44 -11.07 -0.67 2.61
CA CYS A 44 -10.64 -0.54 1.24
C CYS A 44 -11.83 -0.17 0.34
N PRO A 45 -11.76 0.95 -0.41
CA PRO A 45 -12.88 1.42 -1.23
C PRO A 45 -13.04 0.64 -2.54
N ASN A 46 -12.11 -0.27 -2.86
CA ASN A 46 -12.15 -1.09 -4.07
C ASN A 46 -12.74 -2.50 -3.81
N CYS A 47 -12.58 -3.03 -2.60
CA CYS A 47 -13.01 -4.40 -2.27
C CYS A 47 -13.83 -4.53 -0.97
N ALA A 48 -14.09 -3.40 -0.29
CA ALA A 48 -14.81 -3.33 0.99
C ALA A 48 -14.18 -4.15 2.15
N GLY A 49 -12.94 -4.61 2.00
CA GLY A 49 -12.19 -5.34 3.03
C GLY A 49 -11.39 -4.42 3.95
N GLU A 50 -10.83 -4.97 5.01
CA GLU A 50 -9.98 -4.22 5.94
C GLU A 50 -8.66 -3.74 5.30
N LEU A 51 -8.18 -2.58 5.77
CA LEU A 51 -6.86 -2.05 5.48
C LEU A 51 -5.93 -2.34 6.66
N VAL A 52 -5.04 -3.30 6.48
CA VAL A 52 -4.07 -3.71 7.51
C VAL A 52 -2.66 -3.25 7.15
N ARG A 53 -1.76 -3.21 8.13
CA ARG A 53 -0.36 -2.85 7.90
C ARG A 53 0.29 -3.78 6.88
N ARG A 54 0.92 -3.19 5.86
CA ARG A 54 1.69 -3.92 4.84
C ARG A 54 2.89 -4.63 5.47
N PRO A 55 3.06 -5.94 5.27
CA PRO A 55 4.29 -6.63 5.66
C PRO A 55 5.51 -6.05 4.93
N VAL A 56 6.60 -5.86 5.67
CA VAL A 56 7.88 -5.38 5.12
C VAL A 56 8.67 -6.57 4.56
N ARG A 57 9.16 -6.45 3.33
CA ARG A 57 10.12 -7.42 2.76
C ARG A 57 11.54 -7.05 3.22
N PRO A 58 12.27 -7.97 3.88
CA PRO A 58 13.64 -7.70 4.32
C PRO A 58 14.58 -7.36 3.14
N PRO A 59 15.64 -6.54 3.37
CA PRO A 59 16.56 -6.11 2.31
C PRO A 59 17.17 -7.25 1.48
N ALA A 60 17.59 -8.34 2.13
CA ALA A 60 18.15 -9.51 1.44
C ALA A 60 17.15 -10.18 0.50
N ALA A 61 15.85 -10.16 0.85
CA ALA A 61 14.80 -10.71 -0.01
C ALA A 61 14.45 -9.76 -1.16
N LEU A 62 14.59 -8.44 -1.00
CA LEU A 62 14.37 -7.45 -2.07
C LEU A 62 15.35 -7.62 -3.23
N LEU A 63 16.59 -8.05 -2.97
CA LEU A 63 17.58 -8.33 -4.02
C LEU A 63 17.13 -9.44 -4.98
N ARG A 64 16.39 -10.43 -4.46
CA ARG A 64 15.91 -11.60 -5.22
C ARG A 64 14.48 -11.42 -5.72
N HIS A 65 13.71 -10.62 -5.01
CA HIS A 65 12.30 -10.36 -5.24
C HIS A 65 12.06 -8.86 -5.10
N PRO A 66 12.34 -8.08 -6.15
CA PRO A 66 12.21 -6.62 -6.10
C PRO A 66 10.76 -6.20 -5.87
N ALA A 67 10.59 -5.00 -5.29
CA ALA A 67 9.29 -4.35 -5.21
C ALA A 67 8.86 -3.84 -6.59
N SER A 68 7.56 -3.68 -6.77
CA SER A 68 6.97 -3.16 -7.99
C SER A 68 7.30 -1.69 -8.16
N THR A 69 7.57 -1.30 -9.41
CA THR A 69 7.71 0.10 -9.83
C THR A 69 6.40 0.67 -10.36
N THR A 70 5.35 -0.15 -10.48
CA THR A 70 4.06 0.26 -11.02
C THR A 70 3.28 1.04 -9.96
N ARG A 71 3.03 2.32 -10.25
CA ARG A 71 2.11 3.15 -9.48
C ARG A 71 0.68 2.95 -9.94
N VAL A 72 -0.23 2.96 -8.98
CA VAL A 72 -1.67 3.05 -9.20
C VAL A 72 -2.12 4.29 -8.44
N PHE A 73 -2.72 5.25 -9.14
CA PHE A 73 -3.24 6.47 -8.53
C PHE A 73 -4.72 6.62 -8.93
N LYS A 74 -5.58 6.61 -7.92
CA LYS A 74 -7.04 6.65 -7.99
C LYS A 74 -7.52 7.59 -6.87
N PRO A 75 -7.38 8.91 -7.04
CA PRO A 75 -7.68 9.88 -6.00
C PRO A 75 -9.12 9.72 -5.51
N ARG A 76 -9.29 9.81 -4.18
CA ARG A 76 -10.59 9.83 -3.52
C ARG A 76 -10.66 11.09 -2.69
N ALA A 77 -11.71 11.86 -2.92
CA ALA A 77 -11.99 13.13 -2.24
C ALA A 77 -12.64 12.87 -0.89
#